data_AF-C9S5Y4-F1
#
_entry.id   AF-C9S5Y4-F1
#
_cell.length_a   1.000
_cell.length_b   1.000
_cell.length_c   1.000
_cell.angle_alpha   90.00
_cell.angle_beta   90.00
_cell.angle_gamma   90.00
#
_symmetry.space_group_name_H-M   'P 1'
#
loop_
_entity.id
_entity.type
_entity.pdbx_description
1 polymer ?
#
loop_
_entity_poly.entity_id
_entity_poly.type
_entity_poly.pdbx_seq_one_letter_code
_entity_poly.pdbx_strand_id
1 'polypeptide(L)'
;MLLPKVLGRVALAAPADDTLVPCFNAPADKLALSTYPPPVNAQETGQSVFVSPDNLVTFAFAAPTDHNRDVYFSLRVHQSVTWGAVGLGSDDMPNSLILMLYHDDEGTGVTFSPRIAFGNYEPEYYSHMRWEVLDGTGIQGDYLVFNARCTDHCRTWLHGSLDVFDHDQKAIWAVGPDGSLRSDDMDAPLPMHRQFGGFEIDMGRTNKVNATSISADAKNIGTETRFHQQSHRDLKSRFHAIFMIMSVCVLLPAGILCLRAGQMVRWHGIVQSVALVFAIVGVSLGIVTSFLYQRGQAQPGGGNAGYQPGYGFAGHAAPAGYAPPGGPLSPRGYAAPPPYEGPPPAQGSGASIGLSTMSPASGRDRERDRKDGDGGDLGPVQTPRETL
;
A
#
# COMPACT_ATOMS: atom_id res chain seq x y z
N MET A 1 -48.01 13.03 34.05
CA MET A 1 -47.38 14.27 34.55
C MET A 1 -46.41 14.75 33.49
N LEU A 2 -46.64 15.96 33.03
CA LEU A 2 -45.99 16.65 31.90
C LEU A 2 -44.92 17.61 32.44
N LEU A 3 -44.04 18.03 31.51
CA LEU A 3 -43.16 19.22 31.48
C LEU A 3 -41.67 19.01 31.87
N PRO A 4 -40.73 19.80 31.29
CA PRO A 4 -40.57 20.06 29.84
C PRO A 4 -39.11 20.18 29.36
N LYS A 5 -38.97 20.16 28.01
CA LYS A 5 -37.82 20.68 27.23
C LYS A 5 -37.73 22.21 27.36
N VAL A 6 -36.51 22.76 27.34
CA VAL A 6 -36.26 24.18 27.03
C VAL A 6 -35.26 24.28 25.88
N LEU A 7 -35.77 24.79 24.75
CA LEU A 7 -35.03 25.38 23.64
C LEU A 7 -34.66 26.83 24.02
N GLY A 8 -33.52 27.32 23.54
CA GLY A 8 -33.19 28.75 23.58
C GLY A 8 -32.08 29.11 22.60
N ARG A 9 -32.44 29.39 21.35
CA ARG A 9 -31.63 30.20 20.40
C ARG A 9 -31.86 31.67 20.72
N VAL A 10 -30.81 32.49 20.75
CA VAL A 10 -30.92 33.94 20.52
C VAL A 10 -29.70 34.41 19.72
N ALA A 11 -30.00 35.02 18.57
CA ALA A 11 -29.10 35.89 17.80
C ALA A 11 -29.49 37.35 18.11
N LEU A 12 -28.52 38.26 18.15
CA LEU A 12 -28.68 39.72 18.03
C LEU A 12 -27.28 40.28 17.69
N ALA A 13 -27.00 40.71 16.46
CA ALA A 13 -27.28 42.02 15.86
C ALA A 13 -26.56 43.18 16.56
N ALA A 14 -25.64 43.79 15.81
CA ALA A 14 -24.85 44.98 16.15
C ALA A 14 -25.70 46.26 16.21
N PRO A 15 -25.14 47.32 16.81
CA PRO A 15 -25.10 48.60 16.11
C PRO A 15 -23.74 49.29 16.17
N ALA A 16 -23.50 50.12 15.15
CA ALA A 16 -22.42 51.09 15.02
C ALA A 16 -22.73 52.38 15.79
N ASP A 17 -21.71 53.09 16.30
CA ASP A 17 -21.43 54.50 15.96
C ASP A 17 -20.07 54.95 16.51
N ASP A 18 -19.45 55.89 15.80
CA ASP A 18 -18.17 56.57 15.99
C ASP A 18 -18.06 57.31 17.33
N THR A 19 -16.86 57.35 17.92
CA THR A 19 -16.08 58.59 18.16
C THR A 19 -14.91 58.42 19.15
N LEU A 20 -13.75 58.97 18.73
CA LEU A 20 -12.64 59.53 19.52
C LEU A 20 -11.58 58.61 20.17
N VAL A 21 -10.39 58.68 19.56
CA VAL A 21 -9.07 58.29 20.09
C VAL A 21 -8.60 59.31 21.13
N PRO A 22 -8.04 58.86 22.27
CA PRO A 22 -6.64 59.22 22.56
C PRO A 22 -5.80 58.05 23.10
N CYS A 23 -4.54 58.00 22.68
CA CYS A 23 -3.52 57.07 23.14
C CYS A 23 -3.23 57.20 24.65
N PHE A 24 -3.22 56.11 25.41
CA PHE A 24 -2.41 55.96 26.63
C PHE A 24 -2.16 54.46 26.96
N ASN A 25 -0.98 54.18 27.51
CA ASN A 25 -0.35 52.87 27.68
C ASN A 25 -0.95 51.97 28.79
N ALA A 26 -1.07 50.66 28.48
CA ALA A 26 -0.97 49.43 29.32
C ALA A 26 -1.96 49.19 30.49
N PRO A 27 -2.18 47.94 30.99
CA PRO A 27 -1.58 46.64 30.64
C PRO A 27 -2.59 45.55 30.19
N ALA A 28 -2.06 44.51 29.55
CA ALA A 28 -2.79 43.35 29.06
C ALA A 28 -3.15 42.37 30.19
N ASP A 29 -4.44 42.16 30.42
CA ASP A 29 -4.95 41.06 31.25
C ASP A 29 -5.56 39.96 30.37
N LYS A 30 -4.79 38.87 30.31
CA LYS A 30 -5.09 37.46 30.01
C LYS A 30 -6.50 37.13 29.47
N LEU A 31 -6.59 36.97 28.15
CA LEU A 31 -7.46 35.97 27.53
C LEU A 31 -6.64 34.70 27.30
N ALA A 32 -7.05 33.60 27.92
CA ALA A 32 -6.46 32.28 27.76
C ALA A 32 -6.67 31.81 26.31
N LEU A 33 -5.61 31.95 25.50
CA LEU A 33 -5.51 31.35 24.19
C LEU A 33 -5.28 29.85 24.38
N SER A 34 -6.15 29.04 23.80
CA SER A 34 -5.94 27.60 23.64
C SER A 34 -4.65 27.38 22.88
N THR A 35 -3.58 27.04 23.60
CA THR A 35 -2.27 26.74 23.02
C THR A 35 -2.36 25.42 22.26
N TYR A 36 -2.69 25.48 20.98
CA TYR A 36 -2.23 24.46 20.06
C TYR A 36 -0.70 24.52 20.03
N PRO A 37 0.02 23.40 20.16
CA PRO A 37 1.45 23.42 19.93
C PRO A 37 1.72 23.95 18.51
N PRO A 38 2.68 24.87 18.33
CA PRO A 38 3.04 25.34 16.99
C PRO A 38 3.53 24.14 16.15
N PRO A 39 3.30 24.15 14.83
CA PRO A 39 3.83 23.10 13.96
C PRO A 39 5.35 23.11 14.08
N VAL A 40 5.90 22.03 14.65
CA VAL A 40 7.35 21.88 14.78
C VAL A 40 7.90 21.67 13.38
N ASN A 41 8.86 22.51 12.97
CA ASN A 41 9.51 22.39 11.68
C ASN A 41 10.15 20.99 11.61
N ALA A 42 9.69 20.15 10.67
CA ALA A 42 10.13 18.76 10.56
C ALA A 42 11.66 18.61 10.38
N GLN A 43 12.34 19.69 9.97
CA GLN A 43 13.79 19.77 9.86
C GLN A 43 14.53 19.65 11.20
N GLU A 44 13.91 20.01 12.34
CA GLU A 44 14.50 19.91 13.68
C GLU A 44 14.08 18.64 14.45
N THR A 45 13.04 17.94 14.00
CA THR A 45 12.44 16.82 14.73
C THR A 45 13.11 15.48 14.54
N GLY A 46 14.20 15.36 13.76
CA GLY A 46 14.84 14.06 13.48
C GLY A 46 13.97 13.04 12.71
N GLN A 47 12.67 13.23 12.56
CA GLN A 47 11.83 12.40 11.70
C GLN A 47 12.18 12.60 10.22
N SER A 48 11.77 11.63 9.40
CA SER A 48 11.77 11.74 7.94
C SER A 48 10.33 11.92 7.46
N VAL A 49 10.10 12.86 6.55
CA VAL A 49 8.77 13.23 6.04
C VAL A 49 8.76 13.12 4.53
N PHE A 50 7.85 12.30 4.00
CA PHE A 50 7.57 12.14 2.58
C PHE A 50 6.24 12.82 2.21
N VAL A 51 6.21 13.49 1.07
CA VAL A 51 5.01 14.09 0.46
C VAL A 51 4.92 13.62 -0.99
N SER A 52 3.82 12.94 -1.31
CA SER A 52 3.52 12.52 -2.68
C SER A 52 3.37 13.72 -3.65
N PRO A 53 3.62 13.55 -4.96
CA PRO A 53 3.61 14.65 -5.94
C PRO A 53 2.33 15.50 -5.95
N ASP A 54 1.17 14.86 -5.83
CA ASP A 54 -0.14 15.53 -5.80
C ASP A 54 -0.62 15.87 -4.38
N ASN A 55 0.25 15.71 -3.37
CA ASN A 55 -0.06 15.91 -1.95
C ASN A 55 -1.29 15.12 -1.47
N LEU A 56 -1.49 13.91 -2.01
CA LEU A 56 -2.59 13.01 -1.65
C LEU A 56 -2.24 12.11 -0.46
N VAL A 57 -0.95 11.80 -0.31
CA VAL A 57 -0.36 11.09 0.83
C VAL A 57 0.81 11.91 1.37
N THR A 58 0.85 12.09 2.68
CA THR A 58 2.02 12.56 3.43
C THR A 58 2.33 11.56 4.53
N PHE A 59 3.59 11.21 4.70
CA PHE A 59 4.03 10.23 5.68
C PHE A 59 5.20 10.78 6.48
N ALA A 60 5.09 10.78 7.79
CA ALA A 60 6.19 11.10 8.67
C ALA A 60 6.57 9.87 9.48
N PHE A 61 7.86 9.66 9.68
CA PHE A 61 8.39 8.43 10.23
C PHE A 61 9.56 8.67 11.17
N ALA A 62 9.54 7.99 12.31
CA ALA A 62 10.64 7.96 13.25
C ALA A 62 10.82 6.56 13.87
N ALA A 63 12.05 6.06 13.94
CA ALA A 63 12.37 4.75 14.49
C ALA A 63 13.56 4.84 15.46
N PRO A 64 13.31 5.21 16.73
CA PRO A 64 14.35 5.29 17.76
C PRO A 64 15.17 4.02 17.89
N THR A 65 16.49 4.10 18.02
CA THR A 65 17.33 2.92 18.24
C THR A 65 17.42 2.55 19.73
N ASP A 66 16.30 2.65 20.44
CA ASP A 66 16.17 2.28 21.86
C ASP A 66 15.89 0.79 22.05
N HIS A 67 15.81 0.36 23.31
CA HIS A 67 15.55 -1.04 23.66
C HIS A 67 14.14 -1.52 23.30
N ASN A 68 13.18 -0.60 23.17
CA ASN A 68 11.77 -0.95 22.94
C ASN A 68 11.50 -1.29 21.47
N ARG A 69 12.36 -0.82 20.55
CA ARG A 69 12.21 -1.01 19.11
C ARG A 69 10.90 -0.46 18.55
N ASP A 70 10.31 0.51 19.24
CA ASP A 70 9.08 1.18 18.84
C ASP A 70 9.29 1.99 17.55
N VAL A 71 8.24 2.17 16.78
CA VAL A 71 8.25 3.02 15.58
C VAL A 71 7.10 3.99 15.68
N TYR A 72 7.36 5.26 15.36
CA TYR A 72 6.37 6.32 15.36
C TYR A 72 6.10 6.72 13.93
N PHE A 73 4.83 6.84 13.58
CA PHE A 73 4.46 7.32 12.26
C PHE A 73 3.21 8.16 12.28
N SER A 74 3.16 9.08 11.33
CA SER A 74 1.97 9.84 10.98
C SER A 74 1.68 9.59 9.52
N LEU A 75 0.45 9.22 9.20
CA LEU A 75 -0.03 9.05 7.84
C LEU A 75 -1.17 10.02 7.61
N ARG A 76 -1.04 10.84 6.58
CA ARG A 76 -2.06 11.80 6.16
C ARG A 76 -2.51 11.48 4.74
N VAL A 77 -3.81 11.32 4.53
CA VAL A 77 -4.42 10.98 3.23
C VAL A 77 -5.51 11.97 2.87
N HIS A 78 -5.52 12.47 1.64
CA HIS A 78 -6.53 13.42 1.17
C HIS A 78 -7.89 12.73 0.98
N GLN A 79 -8.98 13.39 1.38
CA GLN A 79 -10.34 12.82 1.35
C GLN A 79 -10.91 12.63 -0.07
N SER A 80 -10.24 13.11 -1.12
CA SER A 80 -10.69 12.92 -2.51
C SER A 80 -10.42 11.51 -3.06
N VAL A 81 -9.62 10.70 -2.37
CA VAL A 81 -9.31 9.32 -2.76
C VAL A 81 -9.95 8.33 -1.79
N THR A 82 -10.32 7.17 -2.31
CA THR A 82 -10.96 6.10 -1.54
C THR A 82 -10.09 5.62 -0.38
N TRP A 83 -8.78 5.49 -0.58
CA TRP A 83 -7.81 5.09 0.43
C TRP A 83 -6.41 5.61 0.07
N GLY A 84 -5.52 5.67 1.06
CA GLY A 84 -4.11 5.99 0.87
C GLY A 84 -3.23 5.12 1.76
N ALA A 85 -2.04 4.78 1.27
CA ALA A 85 -1.16 3.87 1.97
C ALA A 85 0.33 4.14 1.74
N VAL A 86 1.13 3.67 2.69
CA VAL A 86 2.59 3.57 2.60
C VAL A 86 3.01 2.13 2.86
N GLY A 87 3.82 1.56 2.00
CA GLY A 87 4.48 0.28 2.19
C GLY A 87 5.92 0.46 2.68
N LEU A 88 6.32 -0.29 3.70
CA LEU A 88 7.67 -0.27 4.26
C LEU A 88 8.44 -1.54 3.90
N GLY A 89 9.77 -1.43 3.80
CA GLY A 89 10.69 -2.57 3.74
C GLY A 89 10.98 -3.14 2.35
N SER A 90 10.36 -2.58 1.30
CA SER A 90 10.53 -3.03 -0.09
C SER A 90 10.39 -1.85 -1.05
N ASP A 91 11.00 -1.97 -2.24
CA ASP A 91 10.84 -1.03 -3.37
C ASP A 91 9.69 -1.43 -4.32
N ASP A 92 9.04 -2.55 -4.05
CA ASP A 92 7.84 -3.04 -4.74
C ASP A 92 6.78 -3.52 -3.74
N MET A 93 5.57 -3.79 -4.22
CA MET A 93 4.44 -4.24 -3.40
C MET A 93 4.74 -5.54 -2.63
N PRO A 94 5.31 -6.61 -3.23
CA PRO A 94 5.58 -7.83 -2.49
C PRO A 94 6.53 -7.63 -1.32
N ASN A 95 6.26 -8.35 -0.23
CA ASN A 95 7.00 -8.37 1.04
C ASN A 95 6.98 -7.05 1.84
N SER A 96 6.13 -6.09 1.47
CA SER A 96 6.02 -4.82 2.19
C SER A 96 4.97 -4.87 3.31
N LEU A 97 5.25 -4.15 4.40
CA LEU A 97 4.27 -3.82 5.43
C LEU A 97 3.50 -2.57 4.97
N ILE A 98 2.24 -2.75 4.62
CA ILE A 98 1.37 -1.69 4.12
C ILE A 98 0.62 -1.06 5.31
N LEU A 99 0.87 0.23 5.53
CA LEU A 99 0.15 1.09 6.46
C LEU A 99 -0.93 1.82 5.66
N MET A 100 -2.20 1.41 5.83
CA MET A 100 -3.30 1.93 5.03
C MET A 100 -4.32 2.71 5.86
N LEU A 101 -4.90 3.73 5.24
CA LEU A 101 -5.89 4.60 5.83
C LEU A 101 -7.06 4.85 4.86
N TYR A 102 -8.29 4.78 5.39
CA TYR A 102 -9.53 5.18 4.74
C TYR A 102 -10.54 5.66 5.81
N HIS A 103 -11.74 6.08 5.40
CA HIS A 103 -12.75 6.54 6.35
C HIS A 103 -13.37 5.39 7.14
N ASP A 104 -13.78 5.68 8.37
CA ASP A 104 -14.74 4.86 9.12
C ASP A 104 -16.08 4.74 8.37
N ASP A 105 -16.95 3.83 8.82
CA ASP A 105 -18.25 3.57 8.18
C ASP A 105 -19.12 4.84 8.15
N GLU A 106 -19.12 5.64 9.22
CA GLU A 106 -19.86 6.89 9.33
C GLU A 106 -19.28 8.04 8.49
N GLY A 107 -18.00 7.94 8.07
CA GLY A 107 -17.27 9.00 7.41
C GLY A 107 -16.89 10.17 8.32
N THR A 108 -16.88 9.97 9.63
CA THR A 108 -16.56 10.99 10.66
C THR A 108 -15.17 10.84 11.26
N GLY A 109 -14.51 9.72 10.98
CA GLY A 109 -13.26 9.30 11.55
C GLY A 109 -12.38 8.58 10.54
N VAL A 110 -11.47 7.77 11.06
CA VAL A 110 -10.45 7.10 10.27
C VAL A 110 -10.37 5.63 10.65
N THR A 111 -10.26 4.76 9.65
CA THR A 111 -9.95 3.34 9.83
C THR A 111 -8.52 3.10 9.38
N PHE A 112 -7.69 2.65 10.32
CA PHE A 112 -6.32 2.24 10.05
C PHE A 112 -6.26 0.72 9.85
N SER A 113 -5.69 0.30 8.73
CA SER A 113 -5.58 -1.10 8.33
C SER A 113 -4.11 -1.44 8.02
N PRO A 114 -3.37 -2.05 8.95
CA PRO A 114 -2.08 -2.64 8.64
C PRO A 114 -2.28 -3.91 7.80
N ARG A 115 -1.52 -4.06 6.72
CA ARG A 115 -1.61 -5.22 5.82
C ARG A 115 -0.23 -5.73 5.40
N ILE A 116 -0.14 -6.99 5.01
CA ILE A 116 1.05 -7.55 4.35
C ILE A 116 0.73 -7.86 2.90
N ALA A 117 1.62 -7.43 2.01
CA ALA A 117 1.55 -7.76 0.61
C ALA A 117 2.48 -8.94 0.29
N PHE A 118 1.94 -10.05 -0.19
CA PHE A 118 2.73 -11.21 -0.62
C PHE A 118 3.03 -11.21 -2.13
N GLY A 119 2.38 -10.32 -2.87
CA GLY A 119 2.49 -10.21 -4.30
C GLY A 119 1.84 -8.93 -4.82
N ASN A 120 1.71 -8.84 -6.14
CA ASN A 120 1.04 -7.74 -6.82
C ASN A 120 -0.49 -7.98 -6.90
N TYR A 121 -1.11 -8.17 -5.74
CA TYR A 121 -2.54 -8.37 -5.53
C TYR A 121 -2.97 -7.71 -4.20
N GLU A 122 -4.27 -7.70 -3.88
CA GLU A 122 -4.78 -7.05 -2.67
C GLU A 122 -4.02 -7.55 -1.42
N PRO A 123 -3.39 -6.65 -0.63
CA PRO A 123 -2.72 -7.04 0.61
C PRO A 123 -3.71 -7.58 1.62
N GLU A 124 -3.27 -8.54 2.44
CA GLU A 124 -4.08 -9.18 3.48
C GLU A 124 -3.93 -8.44 4.82
N TYR A 125 -5.02 -8.30 5.58
CA TYR A 125 -4.97 -7.70 6.91
C TYR A 125 -3.97 -8.37 7.85
N TYR A 126 -3.15 -7.56 8.53
CA TYR A 126 -2.08 -8.01 9.40
C TYR A 126 -2.41 -7.81 10.88
N SER A 127 -3.05 -8.82 11.47
CA SER A 127 -3.52 -8.79 12.85
C SER A 127 -2.42 -8.87 13.94
N HIS A 128 -1.17 -9.19 13.57
CA HIS A 128 -0.07 -9.31 14.52
C HIS A 128 0.58 -7.98 14.89
N MET A 129 0.42 -6.94 14.07
CA MET A 129 0.92 -5.60 14.38
C MET A 129 0.23 -5.05 15.63
N ARG A 130 1.00 -4.47 16.55
CA ARG A 130 0.47 -3.80 17.75
C ARG A 130 0.83 -2.33 17.73
N TRP A 131 -0.17 -1.49 17.98
CA TRP A 131 -0.01 -0.04 17.96
C TRP A 131 -0.88 0.64 19.01
N GLU A 132 -0.47 1.84 19.37
CA GLU A 132 -1.22 2.79 20.17
C GLU A 132 -1.53 4.00 19.30
N VAL A 133 -2.80 4.43 19.29
CA VAL A 133 -3.22 5.65 18.60
C VAL A 133 -2.75 6.85 19.41
N LEU A 134 -2.09 7.79 18.74
CA LEU A 134 -1.61 9.03 19.33
C LEU A 134 -2.57 10.19 19.04
N ASP A 135 -2.44 11.25 19.84
CA ASP A 135 -3.23 12.47 19.70
C ASP A 135 -3.11 13.09 18.30
N GLY A 136 -4.16 13.79 17.88
CA GLY A 136 -4.24 14.38 16.53
C GLY A 136 -4.67 13.39 15.44
N THR A 137 -5.05 12.16 15.79
CA THR A 137 -5.72 11.24 14.86
C THR A 137 -7.15 11.69 14.62
N GLY A 138 -7.60 11.63 13.36
CA GLY A 138 -8.96 12.00 12.94
C GLY A 138 -8.96 12.78 11.63
N ILE A 139 -10.11 13.38 11.32
CA ILE A 139 -10.28 14.22 10.14
C ILE A 139 -9.80 15.65 10.46
N GLN A 140 -8.87 16.17 9.66
CA GLN A 140 -8.30 17.51 9.79
C GLN A 140 -8.32 18.24 8.44
N GLY A 141 -9.24 19.19 8.29
CA GLY A 141 -9.45 19.88 7.01
C GLY A 141 -9.85 18.89 5.92
N ASP A 142 -9.09 18.87 4.82
CA ASP A 142 -9.31 17.98 3.67
C ASP A 142 -8.61 16.62 3.80
N TYR A 143 -8.10 16.29 4.99
CA TYR A 143 -7.27 15.11 5.20
C TYR A 143 -7.76 14.20 6.32
N LEU A 144 -7.58 12.90 6.12
CA LEU A 144 -7.53 11.89 7.17
C LEU A 144 -6.12 11.89 7.76
N VAL A 145 -5.99 11.98 9.07
CA VAL A 145 -4.70 11.94 9.78
C VAL A 145 -4.72 10.80 10.77
N PHE A 146 -3.68 9.97 10.74
CA PHE A 146 -3.50 8.90 11.70
C PHE A 146 -2.09 8.97 12.28
N ASN A 147 -2.00 9.16 13.59
CA ASN A 147 -0.75 9.19 14.33
C ASN A 147 -0.69 7.95 15.21
N ALA A 148 0.41 7.20 15.15
CA ALA A 148 0.53 5.99 15.94
C ALA A 148 1.96 5.73 16.41
N ARG A 149 2.04 5.07 17.57
CA ARG A 149 3.23 4.38 18.07
C ARG A 149 3.02 2.90 17.87
N CYS A 150 3.78 2.30 16.98
CA CYS A 150 3.83 0.86 16.86
C CYS A 150 4.80 0.27 17.88
N THR A 151 4.32 -0.71 18.64
CA THR A 151 5.05 -1.35 19.73
C THR A 151 5.52 -2.75 19.38
N ASP A 152 4.91 -3.41 18.39
CA ASP A 152 5.30 -4.76 18.01
C ASP A 152 5.01 -5.06 16.53
N HIS A 153 5.87 -5.89 15.92
CA HIS A 153 5.80 -6.34 14.53
C HIS A 153 5.83 -5.25 13.44
N CYS A 154 6.46 -4.09 13.70
CA CYS A 154 6.65 -3.02 12.71
C CYS A 154 8.03 -2.89 12.10
N ARG A 155 9.05 -3.53 12.71
CA ARG A 155 10.41 -3.58 12.16
C ARG A 155 10.71 -4.89 11.45
N THR A 156 9.92 -5.91 11.72
CA THR A 156 10.06 -7.25 11.15
C THR A 156 8.69 -7.87 11.05
N TRP A 157 8.40 -8.46 9.90
CA TRP A 157 7.16 -9.15 9.60
C TRP A 157 7.47 -10.36 8.71
N LEU A 158 6.44 -11.10 8.32
CA LEU A 158 6.61 -12.26 7.47
C LEU A 158 7.18 -11.83 6.10
N HIS A 159 8.35 -12.36 5.75
CA HIS A 159 9.09 -12.09 4.50
C HIS A 159 9.66 -10.66 4.32
N GLY A 160 9.61 -9.79 5.33
CA GLY A 160 10.19 -8.44 5.23
C GLY A 160 10.63 -7.83 6.56
N SER A 161 11.42 -6.76 6.45
CA SER A 161 11.95 -6.04 7.59
C SER A 161 12.30 -4.60 7.24
N LEU A 162 12.43 -3.79 8.28
CA LEU A 162 12.92 -2.43 8.24
C LEU A 162 14.34 -2.41 8.83
N ASP A 163 15.32 -1.94 8.06
CA ASP A 163 16.64 -1.63 8.56
C ASP A 163 16.67 -0.18 9.07
N VAL A 164 16.71 -0.03 10.40
CA VAL A 164 16.71 1.30 11.05
C VAL A 164 18.06 2.02 10.98
N PHE A 165 19.06 1.41 10.36
CA PHE A 165 20.37 2.02 10.11
C PHE A 165 20.60 2.34 8.63
N ASP A 166 19.69 1.95 7.73
CA ASP A 166 19.79 2.21 6.30
C ASP A 166 19.40 3.66 5.98
N HIS A 167 20.32 4.40 5.36
CA HIS A 167 20.08 5.78 4.93
C HIS A 167 19.20 5.87 3.68
N ASP A 168 19.00 4.74 2.98
CA ASP A 168 18.20 4.64 1.76
C ASP A 168 17.09 3.59 1.93
N GLN A 169 16.50 3.51 3.13
CA GLN A 169 15.49 2.49 3.45
C GLN A 169 14.31 2.59 2.48
N LYS A 170 14.07 1.51 1.76
CA LYS A 170 13.05 1.46 0.71
C LYS A 170 11.64 1.50 1.29
N ALA A 171 10.81 2.32 0.68
CA ALA A 171 9.39 2.43 0.93
C ALA A 171 8.63 2.70 -0.38
N ILE A 172 7.34 2.39 -0.38
CA ILE A 172 6.43 2.65 -1.48
C ILE A 172 5.22 3.42 -0.95
N TRP A 173 4.50 4.09 -1.84
CA TRP A 173 3.23 4.73 -1.52
C TRP A 173 2.23 4.45 -2.62
N ALA A 174 0.95 4.48 -2.26
CA ALA A 174 -0.14 4.29 -3.20
C ALA A 174 -1.41 5.00 -2.75
N VAL A 175 -2.25 5.37 -3.71
CA VAL A 175 -3.59 5.90 -3.47
C VAL A 175 -4.63 5.20 -4.33
N GLY A 176 -5.78 4.94 -3.74
CA GLY A 176 -6.97 4.43 -4.41
C GLY A 176 -7.54 5.39 -5.44
N PRO A 177 -8.51 4.94 -6.25
CA PRO A 177 -9.26 5.81 -7.16
C PRO A 177 -9.98 6.94 -6.43
N ASP A 178 -10.41 7.94 -7.20
CA ASP A 178 -11.20 9.05 -6.67
C ASP A 178 -12.55 8.55 -6.13
N GLY A 179 -13.00 9.17 -5.03
CA GLY A 179 -14.21 8.78 -4.32
C GLY A 179 -13.95 8.59 -2.83
N SER A 180 -14.87 7.90 -2.16
CA SER A 180 -14.79 7.62 -0.72
C SER A 180 -15.07 6.14 -0.48
N LEU A 181 -14.16 5.46 0.23
CA LEU A 181 -14.40 4.17 0.84
C LEU A 181 -14.68 4.42 2.32
N ARG A 182 -15.75 3.83 2.83
CA ARG A 182 -16.19 3.93 4.23
C ARG A 182 -16.37 2.53 4.77
N SER A 183 -15.68 2.22 5.85
CA SER A 183 -15.72 0.91 6.48
C SER A 183 -14.97 0.95 7.80
N ASP A 184 -15.52 0.32 8.84
CA ASP A 184 -14.80 0.02 10.08
C ASP A 184 -14.01 -1.30 10.00
N ASP A 185 -14.30 -2.11 8.98
CA ASP A 185 -13.61 -3.38 8.76
C ASP A 185 -12.19 -3.11 8.27
N MET A 186 -11.20 -3.53 9.06
CA MET A 186 -9.78 -3.41 8.71
C MET A 186 -9.43 -4.26 7.48
N ASP A 187 -10.21 -5.27 7.12
CA ASP A 187 -10.04 -6.12 5.93
C ASP A 187 -11.02 -5.75 4.80
N ALA A 188 -11.52 -4.51 4.77
CA ALA A 188 -12.42 -4.07 3.72
C ALA A 188 -11.84 -4.28 2.31
N PRO A 189 -12.64 -4.72 1.32
CA PRO A 189 -12.16 -4.95 -0.03
C PRO A 189 -11.75 -3.64 -0.71
N LEU A 190 -10.58 -3.62 -1.34
CA LEU A 190 -9.98 -2.41 -1.88
C LEU A 190 -9.94 -2.37 -3.41
N PRO A 191 -10.34 -1.24 -4.03
CA PRO A 191 -10.04 -1.02 -5.44
C PRO A 191 -8.53 -0.83 -5.63
N MET A 192 -7.98 -1.36 -6.73
CA MET A 192 -6.56 -1.23 -7.07
C MET A 192 -6.15 0.25 -7.19
N HIS A 193 -4.96 0.62 -6.69
CA HIS A 193 -4.46 2.00 -6.67
C HIS A 193 -4.43 2.68 -8.05
N ARG A 194 -4.76 3.98 -8.13
CA ARG A 194 -4.65 4.78 -9.37
C ARG A 194 -3.31 5.50 -9.50
N GLN A 195 -2.62 5.77 -8.40
CA GLN A 195 -1.27 6.32 -8.40
C GLN A 195 -0.44 5.59 -7.36
N PHE A 196 0.82 5.40 -7.67
CA PHE A 196 1.77 4.75 -6.78
C PHE A 196 3.19 5.19 -7.10
N GLY A 197 4.12 4.90 -6.21
CA GLY A 197 5.52 5.22 -6.41
C GLY A 197 6.40 4.62 -5.32
N GLY A 198 7.71 4.74 -5.54
CA GLY A 198 8.73 4.39 -4.56
C GLY A 198 9.40 5.64 -4.02
N PHE A 199 9.85 5.56 -2.78
CA PHE A 199 10.67 6.58 -2.13
C PHE A 199 11.64 5.93 -1.14
N GLU A 200 12.63 6.69 -0.73
CA GLU A 200 13.62 6.27 0.26
C GLU A 200 13.46 7.10 1.52
N ILE A 201 13.78 6.48 2.66
CA ILE A 201 13.73 7.08 3.99
C ILE A 201 15.14 7.06 4.56
N ASP A 202 15.64 8.24 4.93
CA ASP A 202 16.90 8.37 5.67
C ASP A 202 16.67 8.00 7.14
N MET A 203 16.91 6.73 7.48
CA MET A 203 16.71 6.23 8.84
C MET A 203 17.73 6.78 9.83
N GLY A 204 18.89 7.24 9.34
CA GLY A 204 19.95 7.81 10.19
C GLY A 204 19.52 9.05 10.97
N ARG A 205 18.47 9.74 10.50
CA ARG A 205 17.87 10.90 11.18
C ARG A 205 16.88 10.48 12.26
N THR A 206 16.20 9.36 12.03
CA THR A 206 15.01 8.92 12.78
C THR A 206 15.30 8.32 14.16
N ASN A 207 16.57 8.03 14.45
CA ASN A 207 17.03 7.23 15.58
C ASN A 207 16.92 7.90 16.96
N LYS A 208 16.61 9.20 17.03
CA LYS A 208 16.63 9.99 18.27
C LYS A 208 15.27 10.55 18.69
N VAL A 209 14.21 10.33 17.91
CA VAL A 209 12.93 10.99 18.15
C VAL A 209 11.78 10.00 18.24
N ASN A 210 11.00 10.15 19.32
CA ASN A 210 9.95 9.24 19.73
C ASN A 210 8.56 9.82 19.42
N ALA A 211 8.45 10.62 18.37
CA ALA A 211 7.22 11.27 17.95
C ALA A 211 7.32 11.68 16.48
N THR A 212 6.17 11.77 15.83
CA THR A 212 6.04 12.29 14.47
C THR A 212 4.98 13.38 14.42
N SER A 213 5.15 14.33 13.52
CA SER A 213 4.19 15.40 13.29
C SER A 213 4.22 15.85 11.83
N ILE A 214 3.05 15.96 11.22
CA ILE A 214 2.89 16.45 9.85
C ILE A 214 2.38 17.89 9.90
N SER A 215 3.15 18.84 9.37
CA SER A 215 2.69 20.24 9.20
C SER A 215 1.72 20.38 8.03
N ALA A 216 0.90 21.43 8.02
CA ALA A 216 0.03 21.77 6.89
C ALA A 216 0.84 22.00 5.60
N ASP A 217 2.00 22.64 5.72
CA ASP A 217 2.95 22.95 4.65
C ASP A 217 4.09 21.91 4.54
N ALA A 218 3.81 20.65 4.92
CA ALA A 218 4.80 19.57 4.89
C ALA A 218 5.54 19.49 3.53
N LYS A 219 6.84 19.22 3.61
CA LYS A 219 7.75 19.02 2.48
C LYS A 219 8.57 17.78 2.70
N ASN A 220 9.15 17.26 1.62
CA ASN A 220 10.10 16.15 1.70
C ASN A 220 11.32 16.54 2.55
N ILE A 221 11.58 15.79 3.62
CA ILE A 221 12.68 15.99 4.57
C ILE A 221 13.21 14.61 4.94
N GLY A 222 14.49 14.33 4.67
CA GLY A 222 15.05 12.99 4.93
C GLY A 222 14.38 11.88 4.11
N THR A 223 13.79 12.23 2.97
CA THR A 223 13.20 11.28 2.04
C THR A 223 13.43 11.71 0.59
N GLU A 224 13.62 10.75 -0.30
CA GLU A 224 13.80 10.99 -1.74
C GLU A 224 12.82 10.19 -2.57
N THR A 225 12.12 10.83 -3.51
CA THR A 225 11.23 10.15 -4.45
C THR A 225 12.04 9.41 -5.50
N ARG A 226 11.76 8.11 -5.69
CA ARG A 226 12.44 7.26 -6.66
C ARG A 226 11.71 7.19 -7.99
N PHE A 227 10.43 6.86 -7.92
CA PHE A 227 9.58 6.77 -9.10
C PHE A 227 8.14 7.11 -8.74
N HIS A 228 7.39 7.51 -9.76
CA HIS A 228 5.96 7.78 -9.66
C HIS A 228 5.27 7.30 -10.92
N GLN A 229 4.16 6.59 -10.75
CA GLN A 229 3.35 6.05 -11.82
C GLN A 229 1.88 6.38 -11.58
N GLN A 230 1.23 6.90 -12.61
CA GLN A 230 -0.22 7.11 -12.62
C GLN A 230 -0.88 6.11 -13.59
N SER A 231 -1.85 5.37 -13.07
CA SER A 231 -2.62 4.38 -13.82
C SER A 231 -3.80 5.04 -14.52
N HIS A 232 -3.75 5.15 -15.84
CA HIS A 232 -4.87 5.62 -16.67
C HIS A 232 -5.91 4.51 -16.93
N ARG A 233 -6.52 3.95 -15.87
CA ARG A 233 -7.43 2.78 -15.98
C ARG A 233 -8.74 3.08 -16.72
N ASP A 234 -9.18 4.34 -16.73
CA ASP A 234 -10.48 4.67 -17.29
C ASP A 234 -10.54 4.51 -18.80
N LEU A 235 -9.44 4.67 -19.53
CA LEU A 235 -9.51 4.66 -21.00
C LEU A 235 -9.81 3.24 -21.53
N LYS A 236 -9.12 2.22 -21.00
CA LYS A 236 -9.26 0.84 -21.47
C LYS A 236 -10.63 0.26 -21.13
N SER A 237 -11.12 0.51 -19.90
CA SER A 237 -12.45 0.09 -19.47
C SER A 237 -13.56 0.83 -20.24
N ARG A 238 -13.43 2.16 -20.42
CA ARG A 238 -14.38 2.93 -21.25
C ARG A 238 -14.43 2.43 -22.69
N PHE A 239 -13.29 2.16 -23.32
CA PHE A 239 -13.29 1.61 -24.67
C PHE A 239 -13.88 0.20 -24.71
N HIS A 240 -13.59 -0.69 -23.76
CA HIS A 240 -14.26 -1.98 -23.67
C HIS A 240 -15.80 -1.82 -23.71
N ALA A 241 -16.35 -0.96 -22.86
CA ALA A 241 -17.79 -0.72 -22.81
C ALA A 241 -18.32 -0.11 -24.12
N ILE A 242 -17.66 0.90 -24.68
CA ILE A 242 -18.07 1.54 -25.95
C ILE A 242 -18.07 0.54 -27.10
N PHE A 243 -17.01 -0.25 -27.27
CA PHE A 243 -16.91 -1.23 -28.36
C PHE A 243 -17.96 -2.34 -28.21
N MET A 244 -18.22 -2.81 -26.98
CA MET A 244 -19.24 -3.84 -26.73
C MET A 244 -20.67 -3.32 -26.93
N ILE A 245 -20.99 -2.11 -26.46
CA ILE A 245 -22.31 -1.48 -26.66
C ILE A 245 -22.55 -1.22 -28.15
N MET A 246 -21.56 -0.67 -28.87
CA MET A 246 -21.68 -0.42 -30.31
C MET A 246 -21.85 -1.72 -31.10
N SER A 247 -21.14 -2.78 -30.74
CA SER A 247 -21.32 -4.09 -31.40
C SER A 247 -22.70 -4.68 -31.12
N VAL A 248 -23.07 -4.83 -29.85
CA VAL A 248 -24.25 -5.60 -29.44
C VAL A 248 -25.56 -4.84 -29.58
N CYS A 249 -25.59 -3.56 -29.20
CA CYS A 249 -26.82 -2.77 -29.16
C CYS A 249 -27.10 -2.00 -30.46
N VAL A 250 -26.08 -1.78 -31.30
CA VAL A 250 -26.22 -0.96 -32.53
C VAL A 250 -26.00 -1.80 -33.79
N LEU A 251 -24.81 -2.37 -33.96
CA LEU A 251 -24.43 -3.01 -35.23
C LEU A 251 -25.14 -4.36 -35.45
N LEU A 252 -25.26 -5.21 -34.43
CA LEU A 252 -25.99 -6.48 -34.55
C LEU A 252 -27.48 -6.28 -34.89
N PRO A 253 -28.26 -5.40 -34.20
CA PRO A 253 -29.63 -5.10 -34.59
C PRO A 253 -29.75 -4.45 -35.97
N ALA A 254 -28.81 -3.58 -36.34
CA ALA A 254 -28.77 -2.98 -37.68
C ALA A 254 -28.60 -4.05 -38.78
N GLY A 255 -27.76 -5.07 -38.54
CA GLY A 255 -27.59 -6.21 -39.45
C GLY A 255 -28.88 -6.99 -39.68
N ILE A 256 -29.69 -7.19 -38.64
CA ILE A 256 -31.02 -7.83 -38.73
C ILE A 256 -31.99 -6.93 -39.51
N LEU A 257 -31.95 -5.62 -39.27
CA LEU A 257 -32.78 -4.65 -39.98
C LEU A 257 -32.47 -4.63 -41.48
N CYS A 258 -31.21 -4.74 -41.90
CA CYS A 258 -30.83 -4.84 -43.31
C CYS A 258 -31.47 -6.05 -44.02
N LEU A 259 -31.59 -7.19 -43.32
CA LEU A 259 -32.25 -8.37 -43.86
C LEU A 259 -33.78 -8.18 -43.92
N ARG A 260 -34.36 -7.60 -42.87
CA ARG A 260 -35.82 -7.51 -42.71
C ARG A 260 -36.45 -6.37 -43.50
N ALA A 261 -35.79 -5.23 -43.64
CA ALA A 261 -36.32 -4.04 -44.31
C ALA A 261 -36.03 -4.00 -45.82
N GLY A 262 -34.97 -4.65 -46.30
CA GLY A 262 -34.54 -4.49 -47.68
C GLY A 262 -33.93 -5.72 -48.35
N GLN A 263 -33.94 -6.89 -47.71
CA GLN A 263 -33.26 -8.11 -48.21
C GLN A 263 -31.81 -7.86 -48.68
N MET A 264 -31.12 -6.91 -48.04
CA MET A 264 -29.80 -6.46 -48.47
C MET A 264 -28.70 -7.37 -47.91
N VAL A 265 -28.57 -8.57 -48.49
CA VAL A 265 -27.64 -9.62 -48.02
C VAL A 265 -26.18 -9.16 -47.99
N ARG A 266 -25.74 -8.39 -49.00
CA ARG A 266 -24.36 -7.85 -49.03
C ARG A 266 -24.10 -6.88 -47.87
N TRP A 267 -25.05 -5.98 -47.60
CA TRP A 267 -24.94 -5.01 -46.51
C TRP A 267 -25.02 -5.69 -45.14
N HIS A 268 -25.87 -6.71 -45.00
CA HIS A 268 -25.88 -7.56 -43.82
C HIS A 268 -24.49 -8.15 -43.54
N GLY A 269 -23.85 -8.74 -44.55
CA GLY A 269 -22.50 -9.30 -44.40
C GLY A 269 -21.44 -8.26 -43.99
N ILE A 270 -21.52 -7.05 -44.54
CA ILE A 270 -20.61 -5.95 -44.18
C ILE A 270 -20.83 -5.50 -42.73
N VAL A 271 -22.07 -5.19 -42.34
CA VAL A 271 -22.41 -4.75 -40.98
C VAL A 271 -22.06 -5.83 -39.96
N GLN A 272 -22.29 -7.10 -40.28
CA GLN A 272 -21.95 -8.22 -39.41
C GLN A 272 -20.43 -8.39 -39.22
N SER A 273 -19.66 -8.17 -40.29
CA SER A 273 -18.19 -8.20 -40.23
C SER A 273 -17.65 -7.04 -39.38
N VAL A 274 -18.21 -5.84 -39.50
CA VAL A 274 -17.82 -4.69 -38.66
C VAL A 274 -18.20 -4.94 -37.19
N ALA A 275 -19.40 -5.46 -36.92
CA ALA A 275 -19.84 -5.83 -35.57
C ALA A 275 -18.87 -6.83 -34.93
N LEU A 276 -18.40 -7.82 -35.70
CA LEU A 276 -17.43 -8.81 -35.24
C LEU A 276 -16.08 -8.18 -34.87
N VAL A 277 -15.56 -7.26 -35.70
CA VAL A 277 -14.31 -6.55 -35.38
C VAL A 277 -14.45 -5.77 -34.07
N PHE A 278 -15.56 -5.03 -33.90
CA PHE A 278 -15.82 -4.30 -32.66
C PHE A 278 -15.94 -5.23 -31.45
N ALA A 279 -16.58 -6.40 -31.60
CA ALA A 279 -16.66 -7.39 -30.54
C ALA A 279 -15.29 -7.96 -30.17
N ILE A 280 -14.43 -8.27 -31.15
CA ILE A 280 -13.07 -8.79 -30.90
C ILE A 280 -12.23 -7.75 -30.14
N VAL A 281 -12.26 -6.49 -30.57
CA VAL A 281 -11.56 -5.38 -29.89
C VAL A 281 -12.14 -5.16 -28.48
N GLY A 282 -13.46 -5.15 -28.34
CA GLY A 282 -14.14 -5.03 -27.05
C GLY A 282 -13.75 -6.15 -26.09
N VAL A 283 -13.86 -7.40 -26.51
CA VAL A 283 -13.51 -8.58 -25.68
C VAL A 283 -12.04 -8.59 -25.32
N SER A 284 -11.12 -8.29 -26.24
CA SER A 284 -9.68 -8.25 -25.93
C SER A 284 -9.34 -7.17 -24.90
N LEU A 285 -9.92 -5.97 -25.00
CA LEU A 285 -9.81 -4.93 -23.95
C LEU A 285 -10.43 -5.39 -22.62
N GLY A 286 -11.55 -6.12 -22.67
CA GLY A 286 -12.22 -6.70 -21.51
C GLY A 286 -11.36 -7.74 -20.79
N ILE A 287 -10.69 -8.62 -21.52
CA ILE A 287 -9.79 -9.63 -20.97
C ILE A 287 -8.58 -8.95 -20.29
N VAL A 288 -7.97 -7.97 -20.96
CA VAL A 288 -6.83 -7.21 -20.38
C VAL A 288 -7.23 -6.49 -19.09
N THR A 289 -8.43 -5.90 -19.06
CA THR A 289 -8.94 -5.25 -17.84
C THR A 289 -9.34 -6.26 -16.75
N SER A 290 -9.85 -7.42 -17.12
CA SER A 290 -10.23 -8.49 -16.18
C SER A 290 -9.02 -9.07 -15.45
N PHE A 291 -7.86 -9.22 -16.11
CA PHE A 291 -6.63 -9.64 -15.42
C PHE A 291 -6.13 -8.63 -14.38
N LEU A 292 -6.49 -7.34 -14.54
CA LEU A 292 -6.20 -6.31 -13.53
C LEU A 292 -7.20 -6.35 -12.36
N TYR A 293 -8.37 -6.97 -12.54
CA TYR A 293 -9.46 -6.99 -11.56
C TYR A 293 -9.54 -8.32 -10.78
N GLN A 294 -9.39 -9.47 -11.46
CA GLN A 294 -9.54 -10.80 -10.85
C GLN A 294 -8.38 -11.23 -9.94
N ARG A 295 -7.29 -10.46 -9.85
CA ARG A 295 -6.23 -10.75 -8.87
C ARG A 295 -6.53 -10.23 -7.46
N GLY A 296 -7.69 -9.61 -7.20
CA GLY A 296 -8.15 -9.31 -5.84
C GLY A 296 -8.86 -10.46 -5.11
N GLN A 297 -9.06 -11.64 -5.73
CA GLN A 297 -9.84 -12.74 -5.11
C GLN A 297 -9.27 -14.14 -5.35
N ALA A 298 -7.94 -14.30 -5.38
CA ALA A 298 -7.34 -15.62 -5.47
C ALA A 298 -6.33 -15.85 -4.34
N GLN A 299 -6.85 -16.19 -3.15
CA GLN A 299 -6.12 -17.00 -2.19
C GLN A 299 -6.91 -18.30 -1.96
N PRO A 300 -6.33 -19.48 -2.23
CA PRO A 300 -6.77 -20.70 -1.58
C PRO A 300 -6.27 -20.63 -0.14
N GLY A 301 -7.17 -20.36 0.79
CA GLY A 301 -6.88 -20.41 2.22
C GLY A 301 -6.22 -21.73 2.60
N GLY A 302 -5.08 -21.63 3.27
CA GLY A 302 -4.42 -22.73 3.94
C GLY A 302 -5.29 -23.26 5.07
N GLY A 303 -6.13 -24.23 4.76
CA GLY A 303 -6.86 -25.05 5.71
C GLY A 303 -6.81 -26.49 5.23
N ASN A 304 -6.18 -27.36 6.02
CA ASN A 304 -6.15 -28.81 5.80
C ASN A 304 -7.57 -29.36 5.61
N ALA A 305 -7.98 -29.60 4.36
CA ALA A 305 -9.10 -30.46 4.02
C ALA A 305 -8.81 -31.06 2.64
N GLY A 306 -8.59 -32.38 2.60
CA GLY A 306 -8.33 -33.11 1.36
C GLY A 306 -9.47 -32.93 0.36
N TYR A 307 -9.14 -32.55 -0.87
CA TYR A 307 -10.07 -32.61 -1.98
C TYR A 307 -9.35 -33.01 -3.28
N GLN A 308 -9.84 -34.10 -3.88
CA GLN A 308 -9.43 -34.60 -5.18
C GLN A 308 -9.98 -33.73 -6.33
N PRO A 309 -9.30 -33.64 -7.49
CA PRO A 309 -9.79 -32.83 -8.60
C PRO A 309 -10.90 -33.58 -9.35
N GLY A 310 -12.15 -33.19 -9.10
CA GLY A 310 -13.30 -33.54 -9.94
C GLY A 310 -13.47 -32.50 -11.04
N TYR A 311 -13.15 -32.85 -12.28
CA TYR A 311 -13.49 -32.10 -13.48
C TYR A 311 -15.03 -32.03 -13.63
N GLY A 312 -15.61 -30.84 -13.54
CA GLY A 312 -17.05 -30.62 -13.66
C GLY A 312 -17.38 -29.58 -14.74
N PHE A 313 -17.55 -30.05 -15.97
CA PHE A 313 -18.18 -29.33 -17.07
C PHE A 313 -19.66 -29.10 -16.71
N ALA A 314 -20.09 -27.85 -16.49
CA ALA A 314 -21.50 -27.53 -16.25
C ALA A 314 -22.26 -27.55 -17.60
N GLY A 315 -22.85 -28.71 -17.91
CA GLY A 315 -23.77 -28.91 -19.02
C GLY A 315 -25.20 -28.52 -18.67
N HIS A 316 -25.91 -28.01 -19.67
CA HIS A 316 -27.31 -27.62 -19.66
C HIS A 316 -28.27 -28.71 -19.15
N ALA A 317 -29.32 -28.28 -18.45
CA ALA A 317 -30.43 -29.09 -17.99
C ALA A 317 -31.25 -29.66 -19.16
N ALA A 318 -31.61 -30.94 -19.07
CA ALA A 318 -32.68 -31.59 -19.83
C ALA A 318 -33.44 -32.58 -18.92
N PRO A 319 -34.74 -32.84 -19.16
CA PRO A 319 -35.68 -33.29 -18.15
C PRO A 319 -35.80 -34.82 -18.00
N ALA A 320 -36.53 -35.19 -16.95
CA ALA A 320 -36.76 -36.52 -16.41
C ALA A 320 -37.35 -37.55 -17.39
N GLY A 321 -36.92 -38.80 -17.25
CA GLY A 321 -37.67 -39.98 -17.69
C GLY A 321 -36.78 -41.16 -18.09
N TYR A 322 -36.83 -42.20 -17.26
CA TYR A 322 -36.56 -43.64 -17.47
C TYR A 322 -35.44 -44.23 -16.60
N ALA A 323 -35.84 -45.11 -15.69
CA ALA A 323 -34.99 -46.04 -14.95
C ALA A 323 -35.32 -47.48 -15.37
N PRO A 324 -34.31 -48.33 -15.62
CA PRO A 324 -34.46 -49.78 -15.55
C PRO A 324 -33.56 -50.42 -14.47
N PRO A 325 -33.80 -51.69 -14.11
CA PRO A 325 -33.63 -52.18 -12.73
C PRO A 325 -32.34 -52.97 -12.46
N GLY A 326 -31.88 -52.87 -11.21
CA GLY A 326 -31.44 -53.97 -10.32
C GLY A 326 -30.31 -54.92 -10.75
N GLY A 327 -29.15 -54.79 -10.10
CA GLY A 327 -28.15 -55.86 -9.94
C GLY A 327 -27.22 -55.56 -8.74
N PRO A 328 -26.89 -56.53 -7.86
CA PRO A 328 -26.18 -56.27 -6.62
C PRO A 328 -24.65 -56.25 -6.82
N LEU A 329 -23.97 -55.22 -6.32
CA LEU A 329 -22.50 -55.19 -6.29
C LEU A 329 -21.99 -55.31 -4.86
N SER A 330 -21.26 -56.41 -4.64
CA SER A 330 -20.48 -56.74 -3.45
C SER A 330 -19.25 -55.81 -3.32
N PRO A 331 -18.87 -55.33 -2.13
CA PRO A 331 -17.75 -54.41 -1.98
C PRO A 331 -16.42 -55.17 -1.95
N ARG A 332 -15.64 -55.12 -3.04
CA ARG A 332 -14.20 -55.38 -3.00
C ARG A 332 -13.51 -54.14 -2.44
N GLY A 333 -13.04 -54.23 -1.20
CA GLY A 333 -12.18 -53.23 -0.58
C GLY A 333 -10.81 -53.18 -1.27
N TYR A 334 -10.38 -51.98 -1.63
CA TYR A 334 -8.99 -51.69 -1.95
C TYR A 334 -8.32 -51.13 -0.69
N ALA A 335 -7.26 -51.81 -0.24
CA ALA A 335 -6.42 -51.37 0.87
C ALA A 335 -5.60 -50.13 0.48
N ALA A 336 -5.41 -49.22 1.44
CA ALA A 336 -4.55 -48.04 1.29
C ALA A 336 -3.07 -48.43 1.11
N PRO A 337 -2.28 -47.68 0.32
CA PRO A 337 -0.83 -47.87 0.26
C PRO A 337 -0.15 -47.39 1.57
N PRO A 338 1.01 -47.96 1.94
CA PRO A 338 1.73 -47.56 3.15
C PRO A 338 2.38 -46.16 3.01
N PRO A 339 2.64 -45.46 4.13
CA PRO A 339 3.24 -44.15 4.12
C PRO A 339 4.72 -44.17 3.72
N TYR A 340 5.16 -43.06 3.12
CA TYR A 340 6.53 -42.85 2.61
C TYR A 340 7.55 -42.73 3.76
N GLU A 341 8.55 -43.62 3.78
CA GLU A 341 9.73 -43.51 4.66
C GLU A 341 10.79 -42.62 3.98
N GLY A 342 11.24 -41.57 4.67
CA GLY A 342 12.34 -40.72 4.23
C GLY A 342 13.71 -41.44 4.32
N PRO A 343 14.75 -40.93 3.63
CA PRO A 343 16.06 -41.56 3.61
C PRO A 343 16.81 -41.49 4.95
N PRO A 344 17.69 -42.47 5.27
CA PRO A 344 18.37 -42.58 6.56
C PRO A 344 19.48 -41.52 6.76
N PRO A 345 19.81 -41.18 8.03
CA PRO A 345 20.85 -40.20 8.34
C PRO A 345 22.27 -40.74 8.11
N ALA A 346 23.17 -39.85 7.68
CA ALA A 346 24.59 -40.14 7.49
C ALA A 346 25.28 -40.45 8.84
N GLN A 347 26.00 -41.57 8.89
CA GLN A 347 26.82 -41.99 10.02
C GLN A 347 28.11 -41.15 10.09
N GLY A 348 28.27 -40.37 11.14
CA GLY A 348 29.52 -39.72 11.52
C GLY A 348 30.25 -40.54 12.58
N SER A 349 31.38 -41.15 12.20
CA SER A 349 32.30 -41.83 13.12
C SER A 349 33.12 -40.80 13.90
N GLY A 350 33.05 -40.84 15.23
CA GLY A 350 33.80 -39.93 16.10
C GLY A 350 35.26 -40.34 16.34
N ALA A 351 36.11 -39.35 16.56
CA ALA A 351 37.30 -39.47 17.40
C ALA A 351 37.59 -38.12 18.10
N SER A 352 37.64 -38.19 19.44
CA SER A 352 38.08 -37.20 20.43
C SER A 352 39.45 -36.56 20.09
N ILE A 353 39.89 -35.41 20.61
CA ILE A 353 40.24 -35.07 22.01
C ILE A 353 40.65 -33.57 22.03
N GLY A 354 40.35 -32.83 23.10
CA GLY A 354 41.33 -31.90 23.71
C GLY A 354 41.16 -30.39 23.49
N LEU A 355 40.51 -29.72 24.44
CA LEU A 355 40.58 -28.27 24.66
C LEU A 355 41.83 -27.93 25.47
N SER A 356 42.64 -26.95 25.05
CA SER A 356 43.54 -26.19 25.94
C SER A 356 43.89 -24.82 25.37
N THR A 357 43.72 -23.84 26.26
CA THR A 357 44.07 -22.42 26.27
C THR A 357 45.48 -22.06 25.77
N MET A 358 45.65 -20.88 25.12
CA MET A 358 46.51 -19.78 25.60
C MET A 358 46.59 -18.59 24.62
N SER A 359 46.77 -17.41 25.21
CA SER A 359 46.86 -16.05 24.64
C SER A 359 48.26 -15.73 24.04
N PRO A 360 48.52 -14.50 23.52
CA PRO A 360 49.30 -14.25 22.29
C PRO A 360 50.81 -14.02 22.50
N ALA A 361 51.58 -14.14 21.41
CA ALA A 361 52.98 -13.68 21.37
C ALA A 361 53.41 -13.12 20.00
N SER A 362 53.78 -11.84 20.06
CA SER A 362 54.80 -11.08 19.31
C SER A 362 55.82 -11.84 18.43
N GLY A 363 55.99 -11.34 17.19
CA GLY A 363 57.28 -10.78 16.76
C GLY A 363 58.14 -11.52 15.70
N ARG A 364 58.57 -10.71 14.72
CA ARG A 364 59.80 -10.74 13.89
C ARG A 364 59.80 -11.34 12.48
N ASP A 365 60.01 -10.41 11.56
CA ASP A 365 61.10 -10.31 10.57
C ASP A 365 61.26 -11.41 9.51
N ARG A 366 60.95 -11.05 8.26
CA ARG A 366 61.72 -11.49 7.09
C ARG A 366 61.94 -10.33 6.11
N GLU A 367 63.20 -9.88 6.12
CA GLU A 367 63.90 -9.03 5.15
C GLU A 367 64.26 -9.80 3.87
N ARG A 368 64.46 -9.05 2.77
CA ARG A 368 65.02 -9.38 1.42
C ARG A 368 64.08 -10.00 0.39
N ASP A 369 64.01 -9.59 -0.87
CA ASP A 369 64.85 -8.72 -1.71
C ASP A 369 63.96 -8.24 -2.88
N ARG A 370 63.86 -6.94 -3.18
CA ARG A 370 63.55 -6.46 -4.55
C ARG A 370 64.29 -5.16 -4.85
N LYS A 371 64.98 -5.23 -5.98
CA LYS A 371 65.92 -4.28 -6.56
C LYS A 371 65.19 -3.29 -7.46
N ASP A 372 65.41 -2.01 -7.16
CA ASP A 372 65.55 -0.81 -8.01
C ASP A 372 64.79 -0.68 -9.33
N GLY A 373 64.04 0.42 -9.44
CA GLY A 373 64.25 1.39 -10.54
C GLY A 373 63.06 1.75 -11.41
N ASP A 374 62.27 2.76 -11.01
CA ASP A 374 61.82 3.96 -11.77
C ASP A 374 60.79 4.68 -10.86
N GLY A 375 60.84 5.96 -10.49
CA GLY A 375 61.37 7.12 -11.19
C GLY A 375 60.20 8.02 -11.61
N GLY A 376 59.64 8.85 -10.72
CA GLY A 376 58.61 9.82 -11.10
C GLY A 376 57.83 10.43 -9.93
N ASP A 377 58.42 11.44 -9.31
CA ASP A 377 57.89 12.24 -8.20
C ASP A 377 56.79 13.25 -8.64
N LEU A 378 56.07 13.66 -7.62
CA LEU A 378 54.84 14.41 -7.47
C LEU A 378 54.90 15.86 -8.01
N GLY A 379 53.74 16.35 -8.47
CA GLY A 379 53.47 17.77 -8.66
C GLY A 379 52.14 18.16 -7.98
N PRO A 380 52.08 19.25 -7.18
CA PRO A 380 50.93 19.57 -6.34
C PRO A 380 49.91 20.54 -6.96
N VAL A 381 48.72 20.48 -6.36
CA VAL A 381 47.61 21.44 -6.27
C VAL A 381 48.01 22.91 -6.49
N GLN A 382 47.33 23.62 -7.42
CA GLN A 382 46.82 25.01 -7.28
C GLN A 382 45.74 25.33 -8.34
N THR A 383 44.54 25.72 -7.91
CA THR A 383 43.72 26.80 -8.54
C THR A 383 44.03 28.11 -7.78
N PRO A 384 43.60 29.35 -8.16
CA PRO A 384 42.61 29.78 -9.18
C PRO A 384 43.05 31.03 -10.01
N ARG A 385 42.31 31.40 -11.08
CA ARG A 385 41.96 32.81 -11.38
C ARG A 385 40.91 32.99 -12.49
N GLU A 386 40.17 34.08 -12.32
CA GLU A 386 39.01 34.59 -13.04
C GLU A 386 39.22 35.05 -14.50
N THR A 387 38.09 35.47 -15.07
CA THR A 387 37.86 36.42 -16.19
C THR A 387 38.11 35.94 -17.62
N LEU A 388 37.02 35.61 -18.33
CA LEU A 388 36.33 36.54 -19.22
C LEU A 388 34.90 36.07 -19.55
#